data_AF-A0A496VT74-F1
#
_entry.id   AF-A0A496VT74-F1
#
_cell.length_a   1.000
_cell.length_b   1.000
_cell.length_c   1.000
_cell.angle_alpha   90.00
_cell.angle_beta   90.00
_cell.angle_gamma   90.00
#
_symmetry.space_group_name_H-M   'P 1'
#
loop_
_entity.id
_entity.type
_entity.pdbx_description
1 polymer ?
#
loop_
_entity_poly.entity_id
_entity_poly.type
_entity_poly.pdbx_seq_one_letter_code
_entity_poly.pdbx_strand_id
1 'polypeptide(L)'
;MYDVRFYKGNYSWRQKQANRDKCTAYVEHHFNAAVNPNSGYSLVVTGKLASDTSKSWGRLYAKLVAEGFKVPLGGTGGILVGGYNGRGNGNLKHTKMPAILLEPLFVSNPQHAEWVRSSAGQEKLAKILADSIIETFADGSRIGFSIGHKYKTSRPRDRGAAVNGGGAEADYAEIVMEKAKHILENYDASKQAPPPVVDNEEDVLPDNDIRVIKDGKELWLHVDVDEDDDVVWDEESRILNITTTQ
;
A
#
# COMPACT_ATOMS: atom_id res chain seq x y z
N MET A 1 -17.39 6.99 6.28
CA MET A 1 -17.59 6.32 4.97
C MET A 1 -16.57 6.92 4.01
N TYR A 2 -15.84 6.08 3.27
CA TYR A 2 -14.77 6.56 2.38
C TYR A 2 -15.33 7.34 1.17
N ASP A 3 -14.58 8.31 0.65
CA ASP A 3 -14.82 8.96 -0.65
C ASP A 3 -13.77 8.43 -1.65
N VAL A 4 -14.17 7.53 -2.55
CA VAL A 4 -13.23 6.90 -3.49
C VAL A 4 -13.34 7.53 -4.87
N ARG A 5 -12.23 8.07 -5.37
CA ARG A 5 -12.18 8.77 -6.67
C ARG A 5 -11.25 8.11 -7.66
N PHE A 6 -11.75 7.85 -8.86
CA PHE A 6 -10.92 7.41 -9.98
C PHE A 6 -10.29 8.59 -10.72
N TYR A 7 -8.96 8.63 -10.76
CA TYR A 7 -8.21 9.63 -11.50
C TYR A 7 -7.83 9.10 -12.89
N LYS A 8 -8.16 9.88 -13.92
CA LYS A 8 -7.92 9.57 -15.33
C LYS A 8 -6.93 10.56 -15.96
N GLY A 9 -6.32 10.20 -17.09
CA GLY A 9 -5.30 11.01 -17.79
C GLY A 9 -3.91 10.39 -17.77
N ASN A 10 -2.86 11.15 -18.09
CA ASN A 10 -1.49 10.68 -17.93
C ASN A 10 -1.14 10.55 -16.43
N TYR A 11 -0.19 9.67 -16.06
CA TYR A 11 0.14 9.39 -14.66
C TYR A 11 0.39 10.65 -13.81
N SER A 12 1.22 11.57 -14.31
CA SER A 12 1.51 12.82 -13.60
C SER A 12 0.27 13.69 -13.37
N TRP A 13 -0.70 13.66 -14.28
CA TRP A 13 -1.96 14.39 -14.14
C TRP A 13 -2.87 13.77 -13.08
N ARG A 14 -2.92 12.44 -13.00
CA ARG A 14 -3.70 11.72 -11.97
C ARG A 14 -3.18 12.01 -10.58
N GLN A 15 -1.88 11.89 -10.39
CA GLN A 15 -1.21 12.15 -9.11
C GLN A 15 -1.41 13.61 -8.68
N LYS A 16 -1.29 14.58 -9.61
CA LYS A 16 -1.57 16.00 -9.31
C LYS A 16 -3.01 16.25 -8.90
N GLN A 17 -3.99 15.59 -9.53
CA GLN A 17 -5.39 15.71 -9.11
C GLN A 17 -5.64 15.08 -7.74
N ALA A 18 -5.08 13.89 -7.47
CA ALA A 18 -5.16 13.27 -6.15
C ALA A 18 -4.55 14.16 -5.05
N ASN A 19 -3.41 14.82 -5.34
CA ASN A 19 -2.82 15.79 -4.43
C ASN A 19 -3.73 17.00 -4.19
N ARG A 20 -4.32 17.56 -5.26
CA ARG A 20 -5.22 18.72 -5.17
C ARG A 20 -6.45 18.40 -4.35
N ASP A 21 -6.98 17.20 -4.53
CA ASP A 21 -8.16 16.70 -3.83
C ASP A 21 -7.83 16.22 -2.40
N LYS A 22 -6.55 16.29 -1.99
CA LYS A 22 -6.05 15.89 -0.67
C LYS A 22 -6.43 14.45 -0.32
N CYS A 23 -6.24 13.51 -1.24
CA CYS A 23 -6.40 12.09 -0.93
C CYS A 23 -5.45 11.68 0.21
N THR A 24 -5.94 10.88 1.14
CA THR A 24 -5.16 10.30 2.24
C THR A 24 -4.27 9.18 1.76
N ALA A 25 -4.71 8.46 0.73
CA ALA A 25 -3.92 7.40 0.10
C ALA A 25 -4.16 7.36 -1.41
N TYR A 26 -3.18 6.84 -2.15
CA TYR A 26 -3.26 6.66 -3.60
C TYR A 26 -2.87 5.23 -4.01
N VAL A 27 -3.71 4.61 -4.83
CA VAL A 27 -3.53 3.25 -5.34
C VAL A 27 -3.43 3.29 -6.86
N GLU A 28 -2.32 2.79 -7.38
CA GLU A 28 -2.18 2.44 -8.79
C GLU A 28 -2.34 0.92 -8.96
N HIS A 29 -3.36 0.46 -9.68
CA HIS A 29 -3.55 -0.98 -9.90
C HIS A 29 -2.99 -1.43 -11.25
N HIS A 30 -2.11 -2.43 -11.20
CA HIS A 30 -1.59 -3.20 -12.33
C HIS A 30 -1.78 -4.70 -12.07
N PHE A 31 -1.50 -5.53 -13.07
CA PHE A 31 -1.11 -6.92 -12.84
C PHE A 31 0.21 -7.21 -13.51
N ASN A 32 0.94 -8.15 -12.92
CA ASN A 32 2.25 -8.50 -13.41
C ASN A 32 2.13 -9.36 -14.67
N ALA A 33 3.18 -9.39 -15.49
CA ALA A 33 3.27 -10.27 -16.63
C ALA A 33 4.73 -10.64 -16.87
N ALA A 34 4.97 -11.88 -17.29
CA ALA A 34 6.29 -12.38 -17.62
C ALA A 34 6.22 -13.29 -18.84
N VAL A 35 7.37 -13.43 -19.51
CA VAL A 35 7.53 -14.37 -20.63
C VAL A 35 7.36 -15.81 -20.16
N ASN A 36 7.84 -16.15 -18.96
CA ASN A 36 7.62 -17.46 -18.36
C ASN A 36 6.18 -17.53 -17.80
N PRO A 37 5.31 -18.41 -18.35
CA PRO A 37 3.92 -18.53 -17.89
C PRO A 37 3.80 -19.13 -16.48
N ASN A 38 4.87 -19.68 -15.91
CA ASN A 38 4.87 -20.21 -14.55
C ASN A 38 5.33 -19.17 -13.51
N SER A 39 5.70 -17.96 -13.93
CA SER A 39 6.05 -16.90 -12.97
C SER A 39 4.85 -16.55 -12.09
N GLY A 40 5.10 -16.37 -10.80
CA GLY A 40 4.05 -16.09 -9.85
C GLY A 40 4.58 -15.61 -8.50
N TYR A 41 4.14 -14.43 -8.09
CA TYR A 41 4.26 -13.88 -6.74
C TYR A 41 3.35 -12.66 -6.60
N SER A 42 3.05 -12.30 -5.36
CA SER A 42 2.43 -11.03 -5.00
C SER A 42 3.50 -10.01 -4.62
N LEU A 43 3.41 -8.78 -5.13
CA LEU A 43 4.23 -7.67 -4.68
C LEU A 43 3.51 -6.33 -4.79
N VAL A 44 4.08 -5.35 -4.11
CA VAL A 44 3.75 -3.92 -4.24
C VAL A 44 5.01 -3.15 -4.62
N VAL A 45 4.87 -2.26 -5.60
CA VAL A 45 5.92 -1.31 -5.95
C VAL A 45 5.69 0.00 -5.19
N THR A 46 6.74 0.54 -4.59
CA THR A 46 6.71 1.85 -3.91
C THR A 46 7.69 2.82 -4.57
N GLY A 47 7.55 4.12 -4.30
CA GLY A 47 8.56 5.11 -4.70
C GLY A 47 9.83 5.01 -3.85
N LYS A 48 10.97 5.46 -4.38
CA LYS A 48 12.27 5.46 -3.67
C LYS A 48 12.21 6.20 -2.32
N LEU A 49 11.46 7.30 -2.28
CA LEU A 49 11.27 8.14 -1.11
C LEU A 49 9.89 7.92 -0.47
N ALA A 50 9.30 6.74 -0.66
CA ALA A 50 8.01 6.42 -0.07
C ALA A 50 8.10 6.45 1.46
N SER A 51 7.05 6.98 2.10
CA SER A 51 6.89 6.97 3.55
C SER A 51 6.85 5.55 4.11
N ASP A 52 7.13 5.40 5.39
CA ASP A 52 7.03 4.09 6.05
C ASP A 52 5.58 3.59 6.06
N THR A 53 4.59 4.49 6.17
CA THR A 53 3.17 4.14 5.94
C THR A 53 2.94 3.47 4.58
N SER A 54 3.53 3.99 3.50
CA SER A 54 3.37 3.38 2.16
C SER A 54 4.01 2.01 2.09
N LYS A 55 5.18 1.84 2.72
CA LYS A 55 5.89 0.55 2.75
C LYS A 55 5.11 -0.46 3.58
N SER A 56 4.73 -0.13 4.81
CA SER A 56 3.98 -1.02 5.71
C SER A 56 2.64 -1.42 5.11
N TRP A 57 1.87 -0.47 4.57
CA TRP A 57 0.63 -0.76 3.85
C TRP A 57 0.86 -1.67 2.64
N GLY A 58 1.89 -1.40 1.84
CA GLY A 58 2.25 -2.25 0.70
C GLY A 58 2.64 -3.67 1.12
N ARG A 59 3.34 -3.85 2.25
CA ARG A 59 3.67 -5.16 2.83
C ARG A 59 2.43 -5.91 3.24
N LEU A 60 1.54 -5.24 3.97
CA LEU A 60 0.25 -5.79 4.40
C LEU A 60 -0.55 -6.29 3.20
N TYR A 61 -0.78 -5.42 2.20
CA TYR A 61 -1.51 -5.80 0.99
C TYR A 61 -0.85 -7.00 0.28
N ALA A 62 0.47 -6.95 0.05
CA ALA A 62 1.16 -8.01 -0.66
C ALA A 62 1.07 -9.35 0.08
N LYS A 63 1.19 -9.34 1.42
CA LYS A 63 1.05 -10.52 2.30
C LYS A 63 -0.37 -11.09 2.24
N LEU A 64 -1.40 -10.25 2.37
CA LEU A 64 -2.79 -10.70 2.29
C LEU A 64 -3.13 -11.35 0.94
N VAL A 65 -2.61 -10.80 -0.17
CA VAL A 65 -2.74 -11.44 -1.50
C VAL A 65 -1.98 -12.76 -1.55
N ALA A 66 -0.74 -12.80 -1.08
CA ALA A 66 0.07 -14.02 -1.06
C ALA A 66 -0.62 -15.16 -0.30
N GLU A 67 -1.15 -14.87 0.89
CA GLU A 67 -1.87 -15.82 1.73
C GLU A 67 -3.23 -16.21 1.15
N GLY A 68 -3.94 -15.23 0.57
CA GLY A 68 -5.26 -15.42 -0.02
C GLY A 68 -5.22 -16.31 -1.27
N PHE A 69 -4.22 -16.12 -2.12
CA PHE A 69 -4.10 -16.86 -3.38
C PHE A 69 -3.07 -17.98 -3.32
N LYS A 70 -2.43 -18.19 -2.16
CA LYS A 70 -1.39 -19.21 -1.95
C LYS A 70 -0.25 -19.08 -2.97
N VAL A 71 0.17 -17.83 -3.20
CA VAL A 71 1.29 -17.49 -4.09
C VAL A 71 2.49 -17.01 -3.26
N PRO A 72 3.73 -17.15 -3.77
CA PRO A 72 4.90 -16.61 -3.08
C PRO A 72 4.82 -15.08 -2.88
N LEU A 73 5.48 -14.58 -1.84
CA LEU A 73 5.68 -13.15 -1.65
C LEU A 73 6.93 -12.70 -2.41
N GLY A 74 6.79 -11.68 -3.26
CA GLY A 74 7.87 -11.14 -4.08
C GLY A 74 8.63 -10.00 -3.38
N GLY A 75 9.77 -9.61 -3.96
CA GLY A 75 10.59 -8.52 -3.44
C GLY A 75 11.14 -8.78 -2.03
N THR A 76 11.51 -7.72 -1.32
CA THR A 76 11.92 -7.81 0.09
C THR A 76 10.67 -7.65 0.93
N GLY A 77 10.10 -8.76 1.42
CA GLY A 77 8.90 -8.78 2.26
C GLY A 77 7.67 -8.17 1.58
N GLY A 78 7.46 -8.43 0.28
CA GLY A 78 6.33 -7.92 -0.49
C GLY A 78 6.57 -6.59 -1.19
N ILE A 79 7.71 -5.93 -0.94
CA ILE A 79 8.01 -4.61 -1.50
C ILE A 79 9.11 -4.70 -2.55
N LEU A 80 8.85 -4.08 -3.70
CA LEU A 80 9.87 -3.67 -4.65
C LEU A 80 9.98 -2.14 -4.60
N VAL A 81 11.10 -1.62 -4.12
CA VAL A 81 11.34 -0.17 -4.14
C VAL A 81 11.66 0.24 -5.58
N GLY A 82 10.72 0.94 -6.22
CA GLY A 82 10.93 1.64 -7.48
C GLY A 82 11.84 2.86 -7.29
N GLY A 83 12.46 3.36 -8.35
CA GLY A 83 13.38 4.50 -8.27
C GLY A 83 13.52 5.27 -9.57
N TYR A 84 14.43 6.24 -9.63
CA TYR A 84 14.79 6.90 -10.90
C TYR A 84 15.19 5.83 -11.93
N ASN A 85 14.43 5.70 -13.02
CA ASN A 85 14.48 4.61 -14.02
C ASN A 85 14.08 3.19 -13.55
N GLY A 86 13.57 3.03 -12.33
CA GLY A 86 13.04 1.77 -11.82
C GLY A 86 11.55 1.55 -12.16
N ARG A 87 11.08 0.31 -11.97
CA ARG A 87 9.67 -0.09 -12.15
C ARG A 87 8.74 0.83 -11.34
N GLY A 88 7.60 1.20 -11.90
CA GLY A 88 6.55 1.96 -11.20
C GLY A 88 6.86 3.43 -10.90
N ASN A 89 8.06 3.94 -11.23
CA ASN A 89 8.44 5.31 -10.88
C ASN A 89 7.51 6.38 -11.48
N GLY A 90 7.12 6.22 -12.74
CA GLY A 90 6.18 7.14 -13.39
C GLY A 90 4.81 7.19 -12.73
N ASN A 91 4.41 6.11 -12.07
CA ASN A 91 3.09 5.90 -11.49
C ASN A 91 2.92 6.53 -10.11
N LEU A 92 4.02 6.75 -9.37
CA LEU A 92 3.96 7.20 -7.98
C LEU A 92 4.77 8.48 -7.68
N LYS A 93 5.74 8.87 -8.52
CA LYS A 93 6.74 9.91 -8.16
C LYS A 93 6.20 11.31 -7.84
N HIS A 94 4.97 11.64 -8.20
CA HIS A 94 4.36 12.94 -7.93
C HIS A 94 3.27 12.89 -6.86
N THR A 95 3.02 11.76 -6.20
CA THR A 95 2.09 11.72 -5.06
C THR A 95 2.68 12.45 -3.86
N LYS A 96 1.82 13.07 -3.05
CA LYS A 96 2.17 13.74 -1.79
C LYS A 96 1.60 13.04 -0.56
N MET A 97 0.86 11.96 -0.78
CA MET A 97 0.27 11.09 0.22
C MET A 97 0.87 9.69 0.13
N PRO A 98 0.67 8.82 1.14
CA PRO A 98 0.97 7.41 1.03
C PRO A 98 0.45 6.79 -0.27
N ALA A 99 1.33 6.10 -1.00
CA ALA A 99 1.01 5.63 -2.34
C ALA A 99 1.68 4.29 -2.67
N ILE A 100 0.91 3.39 -3.27
CA ILE A 100 1.36 2.05 -3.65
C ILE A 100 0.92 1.71 -5.08
N LEU A 101 1.74 0.92 -5.77
CA LEU A 101 1.40 0.30 -7.05
C LEU A 101 1.28 -1.21 -6.86
N LEU A 102 0.09 -1.73 -7.14
CA LEU A 102 -0.26 -3.13 -6.91
C LEU A 102 0.16 -4.00 -8.09
N GLU A 103 0.83 -5.12 -7.81
CA GLU A 103 1.18 -6.16 -8.78
C GLU A 103 0.84 -7.53 -8.15
N PRO A 104 -0.45 -7.80 -7.88
CA PRO A 104 -0.87 -8.85 -6.96
C PRO A 104 -0.73 -10.27 -7.54
N LEU A 105 -0.87 -10.40 -8.85
CA LEU A 105 -0.88 -11.67 -9.58
C LEU A 105 -0.29 -11.46 -10.99
N PHE A 106 -0.04 -12.56 -11.69
CA PHE A 106 0.51 -12.56 -13.05
C PHE A 106 -0.55 -12.91 -14.08
N VAL A 107 -0.97 -11.97 -14.93
CA VAL A 107 -1.99 -12.26 -15.96
C VAL A 107 -1.48 -13.15 -17.09
N SER A 108 -0.15 -13.30 -17.21
CA SER A 108 0.48 -14.27 -18.11
C SER A 108 0.46 -15.70 -17.58
N ASN A 109 0.25 -15.89 -16.27
CA ASN A 109 0.17 -17.21 -15.64
C ASN A 109 -1.26 -17.77 -15.74
N PRO A 110 -1.48 -18.97 -16.31
CA PRO A 110 -2.83 -19.49 -16.55
C PRO A 110 -3.70 -19.59 -15.29
N GLN A 111 -3.14 -20.08 -14.18
CA GLN A 111 -3.89 -20.22 -12.92
C GLN A 111 -4.25 -18.85 -12.34
N HIS A 112 -3.29 -17.92 -12.33
CA HIS A 112 -3.52 -16.56 -11.86
C HIS A 112 -4.54 -15.83 -12.72
N ALA A 113 -4.46 -15.99 -14.03
CA ALA A 113 -5.40 -15.41 -14.97
C ALA A 113 -6.82 -15.97 -14.78
N GLU A 114 -6.96 -17.27 -14.48
CA GLU A 114 -8.25 -17.84 -14.09
C GLU A 114 -8.85 -17.12 -12.88
N TRP A 115 -8.06 -16.90 -11.82
CA TRP A 115 -8.51 -16.13 -10.66
C TRP A 115 -8.89 -14.71 -11.02
N VAL A 116 -8.06 -13.99 -11.80
CA VAL A 116 -8.31 -12.61 -12.23
C VAL A 116 -9.58 -12.50 -13.08
N ARG A 117 -9.89 -13.50 -13.91
CA ARG A 117 -11.11 -13.54 -14.73
C ARG A 117 -12.35 -13.93 -13.93
N SER A 118 -12.20 -14.71 -12.86
CA SER A 118 -13.32 -15.19 -12.05
C SER A 118 -13.92 -14.10 -11.15
N SER A 119 -15.25 -14.12 -10.93
CA SER A 119 -15.88 -13.16 -9.99
C SER A 119 -15.34 -13.35 -8.57
N ALA A 120 -15.13 -14.60 -8.13
CA ALA A 120 -14.62 -14.91 -6.81
C ALA A 120 -13.21 -14.36 -6.58
N GLY A 121 -12.31 -14.50 -7.56
CA GLY A 121 -10.97 -13.92 -7.48
C GLY A 121 -10.98 -12.40 -7.51
N GLN A 122 -11.84 -11.78 -8.33
CA GLN A 122 -12.02 -10.32 -8.35
C GLN A 122 -12.55 -9.79 -7.02
N GLU A 123 -13.55 -10.46 -6.42
CA GLU A 123 -14.09 -10.12 -5.11
C GLU A 123 -13.04 -10.28 -4.00
N LYS A 124 -12.24 -11.34 -4.06
CA LYS A 124 -11.18 -11.57 -3.10
C LYS A 124 -10.08 -10.50 -3.18
N LEU A 125 -9.63 -10.15 -4.39
CA LEU A 125 -8.67 -9.05 -4.59
C LEU A 125 -9.24 -7.71 -4.12
N ALA A 126 -10.50 -7.44 -4.44
CA ALA A 126 -11.18 -6.22 -4.04
C ALA A 126 -11.32 -6.10 -2.51
N LYS A 127 -11.68 -7.22 -1.86
CA LYS A 127 -11.77 -7.28 -0.40
C LYS A 127 -10.40 -7.07 0.25
N ILE A 128 -9.36 -7.75 -0.23
CA ILE A 128 -7.99 -7.56 0.30
C ILE A 128 -7.53 -6.10 0.14
N LEU A 129 -7.82 -5.47 -1.00
CA LEU A 129 -7.51 -4.04 -1.19
C LEU A 129 -8.26 -3.18 -0.18
N ALA A 130 -9.58 -3.36 -0.06
CA ALA A 130 -10.40 -2.59 0.87
C ALA A 130 -9.99 -2.80 2.34
N ASP A 131 -9.79 -4.05 2.77
CA ASP A 131 -9.36 -4.38 4.13
C ASP A 131 -8.01 -3.72 4.44
N SER A 132 -7.03 -3.81 3.53
CA SER A 132 -5.71 -3.18 3.75
C SER A 132 -5.80 -1.64 3.87
N ILE A 133 -6.74 -1.02 3.15
CA ILE A 133 -7.01 0.42 3.24
C ILE A 133 -7.67 0.75 4.57
N ILE A 134 -8.66 -0.05 4.98
CA ILE A 134 -9.39 0.13 6.23
C ILE A 134 -8.46 0.02 7.44
N GLU A 135 -7.59 -0.99 7.44
CA GLU A 135 -6.62 -1.23 8.50
C GLU A 135 -5.59 -0.09 8.60
N THR A 136 -5.19 0.48 7.46
CA THR A 136 -4.16 1.55 7.44
C THR A 136 -4.74 2.95 7.63
N PHE A 137 -5.97 3.21 7.18
CA PHE A 137 -6.56 4.54 7.06
C PHE A 137 -8.01 4.59 7.59
N ALA A 138 -8.20 4.17 8.84
CA ALA A 138 -9.51 3.86 9.44
C ALA A 138 -10.54 5.02 9.50
N ASP A 139 -10.14 6.26 9.28
CA ASP A 139 -10.98 7.46 9.47
C ASP A 139 -12.05 7.69 8.37
N GLY A 140 -12.13 6.80 7.36
CA GLY A 140 -13.08 6.98 6.25
C GLY A 140 -12.67 8.09 5.27
N SER A 141 -11.36 8.28 5.13
CA SER A 141 -10.71 9.25 4.27
C SER A 141 -11.05 9.19 2.77
N ARG A 142 -10.63 10.22 2.03
CA ARG A 142 -10.65 10.21 0.56
C ARG A 142 -9.53 9.33 0.00
N ILE A 143 -9.87 8.35 -0.82
CA ILE A 143 -8.91 7.43 -1.46
C ILE A 143 -8.85 7.69 -2.97
N GLY A 144 -7.63 7.85 -3.49
CA GLY A 144 -7.39 8.03 -4.91
C GLY A 144 -7.09 6.71 -5.61
N PHE A 145 -7.95 6.31 -6.53
CA PHE A 145 -7.77 5.12 -7.37
C PHE A 145 -7.30 5.50 -8.78
N SER A 146 -6.41 4.70 -9.33
CA SER A 146 -5.93 4.84 -10.69
C SER A 146 -5.64 3.48 -11.31
N ILE A 147 -6.13 3.30 -12.55
CA ILE A 147 -5.96 2.07 -13.33
C ILE A 147 -4.77 2.27 -14.26
N GLY A 148 -3.70 1.52 -14.05
CA GLY A 148 -2.40 1.78 -14.67
C GLY A 148 -2.43 2.02 -16.18
N HIS A 149 -2.86 1.03 -16.94
CA HIS A 149 -2.80 1.09 -18.41
C HIS A 149 -4.03 1.71 -19.08
N LYS A 150 -5.15 1.91 -18.38
CA LYS A 150 -6.38 2.49 -18.95
C LYS A 150 -6.41 4.00 -18.80
N TYR A 151 -7.15 4.74 -19.63
CA TYR A 151 -7.41 6.19 -19.49
C TYR A 151 -6.24 7.17 -19.67
N LYS A 152 -5.10 6.75 -20.22
CA LYS A 152 -4.03 7.69 -20.60
C LYS A 152 -4.47 8.51 -21.81
N THR A 153 -4.32 9.84 -21.75
CA THR A 153 -4.57 10.70 -22.92
C THR A 153 -3.51 10.53 -24.00
N SER A 154 -2.25 10.28 -23.61
CA SER A 154 -1.15 10.03 -24.53
C SER A 154 -1.22 8.66 -25.23
N ARG A 155 -1.91 7.69 -24.63
CA ARG A 155 -2.05 6.32 -25.12
C ARG A 155 -3.46 5.78 -24.83
N PRO A 156 -4.50 6.27 -25.51
CA PRO A 156 -5.89 5.97 -25.17
C PRO A 156 -6.28 4.49 -25.38
N ARG A 157 -5.51 3.78 -26.21
CA ARG A 157 -5.68 2.35 -26.51
C ARG A 157 -4.80 1.43 -25.67
N ASP A 158 -3.97 1.97 -24.77
CA ASP A 158 -3.21 1.15 -23.82
C ASP A 158 -4.19 0.37 -22.93
N ARG A 159 -3.96 -0.94 -22.79
CA ARG A 159 -4.75 -1.85 -21.94
C ARG A 159 -3.86 -2.79 -21.12
N GLY A 160 -2.55 -2.59 -21.16
CA GLY A 160 -1.59 -3.43 -20.44
C GLY A 160 -1.40 -4.77 -21.12
N ALA A 161 -0.99 -5.77 -20.34
CA ALA A 161 -0.75 -7.11 -20.84
C ALA A 161 -2.06 -7.83 -21.23
N ALA A 162 -1.97 -8.70 -22.23
CA ALA A 162 -3.05 -9.64 -22.53
C ALA A 162 -3.18 -10.67 -21.40
N VAL A 163 -4.41 -10.96 -20.99
CA VAL A 163 -4.67 -11.96 -19.94
C VAL A 163 -4.80 -13.34 -20.57
N ASN A 164 -4.18 -14.35 -19.96
CA ASN A 164 -4.34 -15.74 -20.39
C ASN A 164 -5.82 -16.15 -20.29
N GLY A 165 -6.37 -16.68 -21.39
CA GLY A 165 -7.80 -17.00 -21.49
C GLY A 165 -8.70 -15.82 -21.87
N GLY A 166 -8.14 -14.65 -22.21
CA GLY A 166 -8.85 -13.54 -22.85
C GLY A 166 -8.99 -12.29 -21.97
N GLY A 167 -9.18 -11.15 -22.64
CA GLY A 167 -9.24 -9.83 -22.01
C GLY A 167 -7.86 -9.18 -21.83
N ALA A 168 -7.84 -8.02 -21.17
CA ALA A 168 -6.64 -7.25 -20.93
C ALA A 168 -6.52 -6.85 -19.45
N GLU A 169 -5.28 -6.74 -18.97
CA GLU A 169 -4.91 -6.39 -17.59
C GLU A 169 -5.75 -5.23 -17.05
N ALA A 170 -5.83 -4.14 -17.80
CA ALA A 170 -6.44 -2.91 -17.32
C ALA A 170 -7.96 -3.00 -17.15
N ASP A 171 -8.62 -3.91 -17.87
CA ASP A 171 -10.07 -4.13 -17.75
C ASP A 171 -10.39 -4.91 -16.47
N TYR A 172 -9.60 -5.91 -16.13
CA TYR A 172 -9.76 -6.62 -14.86
C TYR A 172 -9.33 -5.80 -13.65
N ALA A 173 -8.29 -4.97 -13.79
CA ALA A 173 -7.88 -4.04 -12.73
C ALA A 173 -9.02 -3.06 -12.41
N GLU A 174 -9.72 -2.54 -13.41
CA GLU A 174 -10.89 -1.70 -13.21
C GLU A 174 -12.01 -2.44 -12.46
N ILE A 175 -12.34 -3.68 -12.85
CA ILE A 175 -13.38 -4.47 -12.17
C ILE A 175 -13.04 -4.66 -10.68
N VAL A 176 -11.79 -5.01 -10.36
CA VAL A 176 -11.33 -5.17 -8.97
C VAL A 176 -11.44 -3.85 -8.21
N MET A 177 -10.99 -2.74 -8.79
CA MET A 177 -11.04 -1.44 -8.13
C MET A 177 -12.47 -0.93 -7.94
N GLU A 178 -13.40 -1.17 -8.86
CA GLU A 178 -14.81 -0.80 -8.71
C GLU A 178 -15.48 -1.61 -7.59
N LYS A 179 -15.18 -2.92 -7.50
CA LYS A 179 -15.61 -3.75 -6.36
C LYS A 179 -15.01 -3.25 -5.04
N ALA A 180 -13.73 -2.87 -5.01
CA ALA A 180 -13.08 -2.34 -3.81
C ALA A 180 -13.68 -0.99 -3.39
N LYS A 181 -13.96 -0.11 -4.35
CA LYS A 181 -14.69 1.15 -4.13
C LYS A 181 -16.04 0.87 -3.46
N HIS A 182 -16.81 -0.08 -3.99
CA HIS A 182 -18.10 -0.44 -3.41
C HIS A 182 -17.99 -0.91 -1.95
N ILE A 183 -16.96 -1.71 -1.62
CA ILE A 183 -16.73 -2.14 -0.23
C ILE A 183 -16.39 -0.95 0.67
N LEU A 184 -15.47 -0.08 0.23
CA LEU A 184 -15.03 1.10 1.00
C LEU A 184 -16.17 2.11 1.20
N GLU A 185 -16.97 2.38 0.17
CA GLU A 185 -18.09 3.32 0.24
C GLU A 185 -19.29 2.76 1.01
N ASN A 186 -19.33 1.45 1.30
CA ASN A 186 -20.33 0.88 2.21
C ASN A 186 -19.75 0.50 3.57
N TYR A 187 -18.47 0.80 3.81
CA TYR A 187 -17.84 0.56 5.10
C TYR A 187 -18.38 1.51 6.16
N ASP A 188 -18.91 0.92 7.22
CA ASP A 188 -19.44 1.60 8.38
C ASP A 188 -18.64 1.15 9.60
N ALA A 189 -17.69 2.00 10.03
CA ALA A 189 -16.84 1.74 11.18
C ALA A 189 -17.64 1.47 12.47
N SER A 190 -18.86 2.05 12.58
CA SER A 190 -19.72 1.88 13.75
C SER A 190 -20.42 0.52 13.82
N LYS A 191 -20.41 -0.24 12.71
CA LYS A 191 -21.06 -1.57 12.61
C LYS A 191 -20.07 -2.72 12.66
N GLN A 192 -18.78 -2.43 12.76
CA GLN A 192 -17.81 -3.48 13.01
C GLN A 192 -17.84 -3.81 14.49
N ALA A 193 -18.07 -5.10 14.81
CA ALA A 193 -17.72 -5.60 16.13
C ALA A 193 -16.25 -5.23 16.40
N PRO A 194 -15.89 -4.84 17.63
CA PRO A 194 -14.47 -4.72 17.97
C PRO A 194 -13.77 -5.99 17.47
N PRO A 195 -12.60 -5.85 16.82
CA PRO A 195 -11.90 -7.01 16.29
C PRO A 195 -11.83 -8.07 17.39
N PRO A 196 -12.06 -9.36 17.08
CA PRO A 196 -11.84 -10.40 18.07
C PRO A 196 -10.45 -10.17 18.63
N VAL A 197 -10.35 -10.08 19.95
CA VAL A 197 -9.07 -10.09 20.66
C VAL A 197 -8.42 -11.40 20.25
N VAL A 198 -7.48 -11.30 19.31
CA VAL A 198 -6.60 -12.39 19.01
C VAL A 198 -5.56 -12.31 20.10
N ASP A 199 -5.66 -13.20 21.09
CA ASP A 199 -4.56 -13.52 21.99
C ASP A 199 -3.44 -14.11 21.14
N ASN A 200 -2.70 -13.24 20.45
CA ASN A 200 -1.37 -13.53 19.97
C ASN A 200 -0.44 -12.86 20.99
N GLU A 201 -0.01 -13.63 21.98
CA GLU A 201 1.20 -13.34 22.74
C GLU A 201 2.37 -13.23 21.76
N GLU A 202 2.62 -12.00 21.30
CA GLU A 202 3.94 -11.44 21.03
C GLU A 202 3.73 -9.93 21.00
N ASP A 203 3.78 -9.34 22.19
CA ASP A 203 3.75 -7.90 22.41
C ASP A 203 4.89 -7.24 21.62
N VAL A 204 4.55 -6.57 20.52
CA VAL A 204 5.39 -5.46 20.06
C VAL A 204 4.92 -4.24 20.86
N LEU A 205 5.44 -4.12 22.08
CA LEU A 205 5.39 -2.90 22.86
C LEU A 205 5.93 -1.75 21.99
N PRO A 206 5.39 -0.52 22.10
CA PRO A 206 6.07 0.64 21.53
C PRO A 206 7.50 0.68 22.10
N ASP A 207 8.51 0.82 21.25
CA ASP A 207 9.88 1.06 21.70
C ASP A 207 9.86 2.38 22.49
N ASN A 208 9.90 2.31 23.83
CA ASN A 208 10.08 3.46 24.73
C ASN A 208 11.55 3.90 24.69
N ASP A 209 12.07 4.12 23.49
CA ASP A 209 13.46 4.49 23.29
C ASP A 209 13.64 5.99 23.09
N ILE A 210 14.76 6.52 23.61
CA ILE A 210 15.20 7.88 23.28
C ILE A 210 16.25 7.79 22.19
N ARG A 211 15.96 8.44 21.06
CA ARG A 211 16.86 8.52 19.90
C ARG A 211 17.41 9.92 19.71
N VAL A 212 18.73 10.02 19.55
CA VAL A 212 19.40 11.28 19.16
C VAL A 212 19.72 11.21 17.68
N ILE A 213 19.08 12.07 16.88
CA ILE A 213 19.22 12.11 15.42
C ILE A 213 19.84 13.44 14.99
N LYS A 214 20.87 13.40 14.15
CA LYS A 214 21.47 14.58 13.53
C LYS A 214 21.53 14.42 12.02
N ASP A 215 21.02 15.40 11.29
CA ASP A 215 20.99 15.41 9.81
C ASP A 215 20.35 14.14 9.22
N GLY A 216 19.35 13.60 9.92
CA GLY A 216 18.64 12.37 9.54
C GLY A 216 19.41 11.08 9.82
N LYS A 217 20.56 11.15 10.50
CA LYS A 217 21.34 9.99 10.94
C LYS A 217 21.19 9.80 12.46
N GLU A 218 20.84 8.60 12.88
CA GLU A 218 20.85 8.21 14.29
C GLU A 218 22.30 8.18 14.81
N LEU A 219 22.52 8.91 15.90
CA LEU A 219 23.81 8.99 16.57
C LEU A 219 23.84 8.15 17.84
N TRP A 220 22.69 7.98 18.50
CA TRP A 220 22.58 7.26 19.76
C TRP A 220 21.12 6.81 20.01
N LEU A 221 21.00 5.67 20.70
CA LEU A 221 19.77 5.00 21.06
C LEU A 221 19.89 4.54 22.52
N HIS A 222 18.89 4.84 23.34
CA HIS A 222 18.77 4.36 24.71
C HIS A 222 17.42 3.73 24.93
N VAL A 223 17.45 2.52 25.50
CA VAL A 223 16.35 1.54 25.46
C VAL A 223 15.83 1.19 26.86
N ASP A 224 16.33 1.88 27.89
CA ASP A 224 15.99 1.66 29.29
C ASP A 224 15.32 2.93 29.84
N VAL A 225 14.22 3.31 29.19
CA VAL A 225 13.40 4.48 29.55
C VAL A 225 11.97 4.00 29.66
N ASP A 226 11.35 4.32 30.78
CA ASP A 226 9.94 4.03 31.07
C ASP A 226 9.06 5.18 30.57
N GLU A 227 7.76 4.93 30.33
CA GLU A 227 6.81 5.98 29.96
C GLU A 227 6.63 7.04 31.07
N ASP A 228 6.97 6.69 32.31
CA ASP A 228 6.91 7.56 33.49
C ASP A 228 8.22 8.30 33.81
N ASP A 229 9.28 8.14 32.99
CA ASP A 229 10.55 8.86 33.17
C ASP A 229 10.47 10.30 32.64
N ASP A 230 10.98 11.27 33.43
CA ASP A 230 11.12 12.66 33.01
C ASP A 230 12.39 12.83 32.15
N VAL A 231 12.21 13.33 30.92
CA VAL A 231 13.29 13.58 29.96
C VAL A 231 13.49 15.07 29.76
N VAL A 232 14.61 15.62 30.26
CA VAL A 232 14.89 17.06 30.23
C VAL A 232 16.27 17.34 29.62
N TRP A 233 16.30 18.25 28.65
CA TRP A 233 17.54 18.76 28.06
C TRP A 233 18.03 20.01 28.79
N ASP A 234 19.20 19.94 29.40
CA ASP A 234 19.92 21.10 29.93
C ASP A 234 20.71 21.76 28.79
N GLU A 235 20.20 22.89 28.29
CA GLU A 235 20.82 23.63 27.19
C GLU A 235 22.18 24.23 27.55
N GLU A 236 22.40 24.63 28.80
CA GLU A 236 23.62 25.31 29.24
C GLU A 236 24.76 24.30 29.40
N SER A 237 24.50 23.17 30.05
CA SER A 237 25.48 22.11 30.25
C SER A 237 25.58 21.14 29.06
N ARG A 238 24.60 21.16 28.15
CA ARG A 238 24.43 20.24 27.01
C ARG A 238 24.31 18.77 27.43
N ILE A 239 23.49 18.53 28.46
CA ILE A 239 23.28 17.20 29.04
C ILE A 239 21.80 16.85 28.92
N LEU A 240 21.51 15.63 28.48
CA LEU A 240 20.18 15.04 28.55
C LEU A 240 20.06 14.31 29.90
N ASN A 241 19.13 14.73 30.75
CA ASN A 241 18.80 14.06 31.99
C ASN A 241 17.57 13.19 31.77
N ILE A 242 17.63 11.95 32.27
CA ILE A 242 16.53 11.00 32.33
C ILE A 242 16.39 10.65 33.81
N THR A 243 15.25 10.99 34.40
CA THR A 243 15.02 10.81 35.84
C THR A 243 13.73 10.06 36.08
N THR A 244 13.84 8.96 36.83
CA THR A 244 12.68 8.18 37.25
C THR A 244 11.98 8.84 38.43
N THR A 245 10.74 9.25 38.20
CA THR A 245 9.86 9.80 39.23
C THR A 245 9.33 8.64 40.07
N GLN A 246 9.63 8.62 41.37
CA GLN A 246 9.06 7.65 42.32
C GLN A 246 7.68 8.08 42.82
#